data_AF-A0A538F1K3-F1
#
_entry.id   AF-A0A538F1K3-F1
#
_cell.length_a   1.000
_cell.length_b   1.000
_cell.length_c   1.000
_cell.angle_alpha   90.00
_cell.angle_beta   90.00
_cell.angle_gamma   90.00
#
_symmetry.space_group_name_H-M   'P 1'
#
loop_
_entity.id
_entity.type
_entity.pdbx_description
1 polymer ?
#
loop_
_entity_poly.entity_id
_entity_poly.type
_entity_poly.pdbx_seq_one_letter_code
_entity_poly.pdbx_strand_id
1 'polypeptide(L)'
;MPRRLLGPIAAAAALLTFVAIALAANPPQPKSPSQPGTDGCQRSYINQLLLKSPEWVYVYKDRTIRTASGIARVTHAAKEDAPGEHLWYDFNSNLVLDKKYSYLLGGDPAAKTSNFAKGDPADREEYKRLHYEWESGTLPFFAWPTEGDRVTLWGSWIWDCGHWQTGKTTTGERTEFHPLNGIVVNRKDPYKTRGNESETDAFVSSDGNLAHAVEECALSHHPASSSTYDAGYRACVQSPGANQQPLASKYKFFVPAPPKPSPGATLHYRVVKRVSGTPATEKIKVRSNGLAVTVSLKSQPAGKTRRYGKSFFVSWTGAQQPAPTRLKVTFKTLTIKQADPANPSSKEPTSPWNVYLDLNGYWKLVNDWTGSKLLSVKNGQKIKLNKTVPIQVPAGRGVFLLMQGRECDEPAGQTVFGEHVPAIKPCPNELREFKLGNDDLGILLDTYKSPAAAIGTHKSFSVATTHKFRGSGPITFGNGIIGQHTFQLTYVVKPG
;
A
#
# COMPACT_ATOMS: atom_id res chain seq x y z
N MET A 1 59.70 58.16 46.81
CA MET A 1 58.50 58.94 47.15
C MET A 1 57.47 58.77 46.03
N PRO A 2 56.16 58.73 46.35
CA PRO A 2 55.23 57.75 45.76
C PRO A 2 54.31 58.31 44.67
N ARG A 3 53.80 57.43 43.80
CA ARG A 3 52.36 57.33 43.49
C ARG A 3 52.04 56.07 42.68
N ARG A 4 51.11 55.28 43.22
CA ARG A 4 50.40 54.16 42.58
C ARG A 4 49.57 54.66 41.40
N LEU A 5 49.37 53.82 40.39
CA LEU A 5 48.12 53.74 39.63
C LEU A 5 47.94 52.31 39.08
N LEU A 6 46.76 51.77 39.39
CA LEU A 6 46.20 50.49 38.95
C LEU A 6 45.62 50.65 37.53
N GLY A 7 45.60 49.57 36.73
CA GLY A 7 44.80 49.47 35.50
C GLY A 7 45.02 48.16 34.74
N PRO A 8 44.00 47.57 34.08
CA PRO A 8 43.62 46.16 34.28
C PRO A 8 44.06 45.16 33.20
N ILE A 9 44.14 43.89 33.61
CA ILE A 9 44.26 42.71 32.74
C ILE A 9 42.90 42.44 32.09
N ALA A 10 42.82 42.59 30.77
CA ALA A 10 41.67 42.17 29.98
C ALA A 10 41.80 40.68 29.64
N ALA A 11 40.96 39.85 30.26
CA ALA A 11 40.78 38.45 29.87
C ALA A 11 39.71 38.36 28.78
N ALA A 12 40.12 38.03 27.55
CA ALA A 12 39.20 37.74 26.45
C ALA A 12 38.72 36.29 26.57
N ALA A 13 37.49 36.09 27.05
CA ALA A 13 36.78 34.82 26.96
C ALA A 13 36.03 34.75 25.62
N ALA A 14 36.57 34.01 24.66
CA ALA A 14 35.86 33.68 23.42
C ALA A 14 34.78 32.62 23.73
N LEU A 15 33.50 33.04 23.72
CA LEU A 15 32.36 32.14 23.76
C LEU A 15 32.31 31.29 22.48
N LEU A 16 32.60 30.00 22.62
CA LEU A 16 32.19 28.96 21.66
C LEU A 16 30.68 28.73 21.79
N THR A 17 29.87 29.41 20.98
CA THR A 17 28.46 29.05 20.81
C THR A 17 28.36 27.75 20.00
N PHE A 18 28.26 26.62 20.70
CA PHE A 18 27.79 25.38 20.10
C PHE A 18 26.31 25.55 19.72
N VAL A 19 26.03 25.80 18.45
CA VAL A 19 24.69 25.65 17.89
C VAL A 19 24.41 24.15 17.83
N ALA A 20 23.80 23.61 18.88
CA ALA A 20 23.20 22.28 18.84
C ALA A 20 22.08 22.31 17.80
N ILE A 21 22.32 21.72 16.63
CA ILE A 21 21.27 21.46 15.65
C ILE A 21 20.32 20.46 16.32
N ALA A 22 19.20 20.95 16.85
CA ALA A 22 18.13 20.11 17.34
C ALA A 22 17.64 19.25 16.17
N LEU A 23 18.01 17.97 16.18
CA LEU A 23 17.30 16.97 15.39
C LEU A 23 15.85 17.04 15.87
N ALA A 24 14.95 17.51 15.02
CA ALA A 24 13.54 17.60 15.35
C ALA A 24 13.07 16.24 15.86
N ALA A 25 12.69 16.18 17.14
CA ALA A 25 12.16 14.97 17.73
C ALA A 25 10.90 14.55 16.97
N ASN A 26 10.64 13.25 16.90
CA ASN A 26 9.37 12.75 16.35
C ASN A 26 8.20 13.39 17.14
N PRO A 27 7.06 13.68 16.48
CA PRO A 27 5.88 14.13 17.20
C PRO A 27 5.46 13.07 18.24
N PRO A 28 4.77 13.47 19.31
CA PRO A 28 4.20 12.52 20.25
C PRO A 28 3.23 11.58 19.53
N GLN A 29 3.11 10.35 20.02
CA GLN A 29 2.10 9.42 19.54
C GLN A 29 0.69 9.94 19.91
N PRO A 30 -0.28 10.01 18.98
CA PRO A 30 -1.61 10.50 19.29
C PRO A 30 -2.42 9.40 19.98
N LYS A 31 -2.61 9.54 21.29
CA LYS A 31 -3.33 8.53 22.11
C LYS A 31 -4.81 8.83 22.33
N SER A 32 -5.22 10.10 22.18
CA SER A 32 -6.58 10.52 22.48
C SER A 32 -7.55 10.14 21.36
N PRO A 33 -8.66 9.44 21.66
CA PRO A 33 -9.72 9.19 20.68
C PRO A 33 -10.48 10.45 20.22
N SER A 34 -10.21 11.62 20.82
CA SER A 34 -10.77 12.91 20.40
C SER A 34 -9.83 13.74 19.51
N GLN A 35 -8.55 13.37 19.42
CA GLN A 35 -7.59 14.08 18.57
C GLN A 35 -8.04 14.17 17.11
N PRO A 36 -8.59 13.12 16.48
CA PRO A 36 -8.98 13.17 15.07
C PRO A 36 -10.05 14.23 14.79
N GLY A 37 -11.03 14.41 15.68
CA GLY A 37 -12.03 15.48 15.56
C GLY A 37 -11.44 16.89 15.70
N THR A 38 -10.35 17.04 16.48
CA THR A 38 -9.59 18.30 16.58
C THR A 38 -8.81 18.56 15.29
N ASP A 39 -8.31 17.51 14.67
CA ASP A 39 -7.53 17.56 13.44
C ASP A 39 -8.39 17.74 12.18
N GLY A 40 -9.70 17.49 12.27
CA GLY A 40 -10.68 17.84 11.23
C GLY A 40 -11.64 16.73 10.82
N CYS A 41 -11.55 15.54 11.42
CA CYS A 41 -12.47 14.44 11.10
C CYS A 41 -13.92 14.78 11.45
N GLN A 42 -14.82 14.40 10.57
CA GLN A 42 -16.25 14.35 10.81
C GLN A 42 -16.73 12.90 10.70
N ARG A 43 -17.34 12.39 11.77
CA ARG A 43 -17.82 11.00 11.88
C ARG A 43 -19.16 10.81 11.17
N SER A 44 -19.14 10.81 9.84
CA SER A 44 -20.35 10.69 9.00
C SER A 44 -20.05 9.91 7.71
N TYR A 45 -20.35 8.61 7.74
CA TYR A 45 -20.10 7.69 6.62
C TYR A 45 -20.70 8.19 5.30
N ILE A 46 -21.95 8.66 5.34
CA ILE A 46 -22.64 9.12 4.13
C ILE A 46 -22.03 10.43 3.58
N ASN A 47 -21.49 11.29 4.45
CA ASN A 47 -20.86 12.51 3.99
C ASN A 47 -19.49 12.23 3.36
N GLN A 48 -18.72 11.31 3.94
CA GLN A 48 -17.44 10.85 3.36
C GLN A 48 -17.67 10.20 2.00
N LEU A 49 -18.58 9.23 1.93
CA LEU A 49 -18.93 8.53 0.70
C LEU A 49 -19.31 9.47 -0.46
N LEU A 50 -19.98 10.57 -0.13
CA LEU A 50 -20.47 11.56 -1.08
C LEU A 50 -19.54 12.77 -1.23
N LEU A 51 -18.30 12.74 -0.74
CA LEU A 51 -17.35 13.87 -0.77
C LEU A 51 -17.97 15.17 -0.23
N LYS A 52 -18.59 15.09 0.94
CA LYS A 52 -19.18 16.20 1.71
C LYS A 52 -18.44 16.47 3.02
N SER A 53 -17.55 15.56 3.42
CA SER A 53 -16.60 15.69 4.52
C SER A 53 -15.37 14.85 4.20
N PRO A 54 -14.20 15.11 4.78
CA PRO A 54 -13.01 14.33 4.50
C PRO A 54 -13.07 12.92 5.08
N GLU A 55 -12.68 11.94 4.26
CA GLU A 55 -12.26 10.61 4.75
C GLU A 55 -10.89 10.66 5.40
N TRP A 56 -9.99 11.54 4.95
CA TRP A 56 -8.64 11.63 5.50
C TRP A 56 -8.28 13.06 5.94
N VAL A 57 -7.68 13.19 7.12
CA VAL A 57 -7.11 14.46 7.60
C VAL A 57 -5.74 14.25 8.22
N TYR A 58 -4.82 15.20 8.06
CA TYR A 58 -3.49 15.10 8.64
C TYR A 58 -3.51 14.98 10.16
N VAL A 59 -2.73 14.04 10.70
CA VAL A 59 -2.50 13.96 12.15
C VAL A 59 -1.82 15.25 12.62
N TYR A 60 -2.39 15.88 13.64
CA TYR A 60 -2.01 17.21 14.15
C TYR A 60 -2.04 18.34 13.10
N LYS A 61 -2.78 18.16 12.00
CA LYS A 61 -2.76 19.08 10.85
C LYS A 61 -1.35 19.29 10.27
N ASP A 62 -0.44 18.33 10.50
CA ASP A 62 0.96 18.41 10.07
C ASP A 62 1.18 17.62 8.78
N ARG A 63 1.24 18.35 7.66
CA ARG A 63 1.53 17.83 6.32
C ARG A 63 2.97 17.33 6.11
N THR A 64 3.79 17.27 7.15
CA THR A 64 5.17 16.78 7.02
C THR A 64 5.18 15.31 6.59
N ILE A 65 5.76 15.03 5.42
CA ILE A 65 5.99 13.67 4.91
C ILE A 65 6.69 12.83 5.99
N ARG A 66 6.03 11.75 6.42
CA ARG A 66 6.58 10.82 7.40
C ARG A 66 7.30 9.69 6.70
N THR A 67 8.17 9.01 7.44
CA THR A 67 8.87 7.81 6.96
C THR A 67 8.60 6.67 7.91
N ALA A 68 8.30 5.50 7.36
CA ALA A 68 8.15 4.27 8.12
C ALA A 68 8.95 3.15 7.45
N SER A 69 9.33 2.15 8.23
CA SER A 69 9.89 0.90 7.70
C SER A 69 9.42 -0.26 8.55
N GLY A 70 9.28 -1.42 7.93
CA GLY A 70 8.71 -2.59 8.59
C GLY A 70 8.52 -3.75 7.63
N ILE A 71 7.68 -4.69 8.02
CA ILE A 71 7.32 -5.84 7.18
C ILE A 71 5.87 -5.71 6.70
N ALA A 72 5.68 -5.78 5.38
CA ALA A 72 4.37 -5.79 4.76
C ALA A 72 3.59 -7.06 5.16
N ARG A 73 2.31 -6.88 5.44
CA ARG A 73 1.34 -7.88 5.87
C ARG A 73 0.03 -7.64 5.15
N VAL A 74 -0.68 -8.73 4.88
CA VAL A 74 -2.04 -8.72 4.34
C VAL A 74 -2.11 -7.74 3.17
N THR A 75 -1.30 -8.02 2.16
CA THR A 75 -1.17 -7.15 1.00
C THR A 75 -2.22 -7.51 -0.04
N HIS A 76 -3.05 -6.55 -0.43
CA HIS A 76 -4.10 -6.76 -1.41
C HIS A 76 -4.48 -5.52 -2.22
N ALA A 77 -5.28 -5.71 -3.26
CA ALA A 77 -6.06 -4.58 -3.78
C ALA A 77 -7.22 -4.35 -2.81
N ALA A 78 -7.69 -3.11 -2.65
CA ALA A 78 -8.87 -2.78 -1.84
C ALA A 78 -10.05 -3.70 -2.17
N LYS A 79 -11.09 -3.68 -1.36
CA LYS A 79 -12.34 -4.37 -1.69
C LYS A 79 -13.37 -3.34 -2.13
N GLU A 80 -13.60 -2.38 -1.25
CA GLU A 80 -14.48 -1.24 -1.37
C GLU A 80 -13.59 0.00 -1.26
N ASP A 81 -13.95 1.07 -1.95
CA ASP A 81 -13.38 2.41 -1.79
C ASP A 81 -14.52 3.41 -1.93
N ALA A 82 -14.40 4.61 -1.35
CA ALA A 82 -15.44 5.62 -1.45
C ALA A 82 -15.45 6.24 -2.87
N PRO A 83 -16.42 5.98 -3.75
CA PRO A 83 -16.38 6.48 -5.12
C PRO A 83 -16.26 8.00 -5.23
N GLY A 84 -16.80 8.77 -4.28
CA GLY A 84 -16.63 10.22 -4.27
C GLY A 84 -15.16 10.68 -4.16
N GLU A 85 -14.27 9.85 -3.63
CA GLU A 85 -12.94 10.24 -3.17
C GLU A 85 -11.79 9.48 -3.85
N HIS A 86 -12.08 8.55 -4.77
CA HIS A 86 -11.07 7.78 -5.50
C HIS A 86 -11.28 7.82 -7.02
N LEU A 87 -10.17 7.85 -7.77
CA LEU A 87 -10.19 7.66 -9.24
C LEU A 87 -9.89 6.22 -9.64
N TRP A 88 -9.15 5.51 -8.81
CA TRP A 88 -8.78 4.12 -8.94
C TRP A 88 -8.95 3.44 -7.60
N TYR A 89 -9.20 2.14 -7.61
CA TYR A 89 -9.20 1.43 -6.35
C TYR A 89 -7.79 1.38 -5.79
N ASP A 90 -7.71 1.33 -4.48
CA ASP A 90 -6.46 1.32 -3.79
C ASP A 90 -5.76 -0.03 -3.83
N PHE A 91 -4.45 0.07 -3.75
CA PHE A 91 -3.60 -0.98 -3.24
C PHE A 91 -3.49 -0.79 -1.72
N ASN A 92 -3.81 -1.83 -0.95
CA ASN A 92 -3.84 -1.81 0.50
C ASN A 92 -2.81 -2.79 1.04
N SER A 93 -2.14 -2.39 2.12
CA SER A 93 -1.35 -3.32 2.91
C SER A 93 -1.11 -2.79 4.31
N ASN A 94 -0.80 -3.70 5.21
CA ASN A 94 -0.51 -3.39 6.60
C ASN A 94 0.99 -3.48 6.87
N LEU A 95 1.52 -2.52 7.64
CA LEU A 95 2.93 -2.48 8.02
C LEU A 95 3.12 -2.86 9.49
N VAL A 96 3.82 -3.96 9.72
CA VAL A 96 4.41 -4.24 11.04
C VAL A 96 5.64 -3.37 11.18
N LEU A 97 5.47 -2.24 11.87
CA LEU A 97 6.49 -1.21 12.03
C LEU A 97 7.72 -1.71 12.78
N ASP A 98 8.90 -1.29 12.34
CA ASP A 98 10.08 -1.32 13.19
C ASP A 98 9.83 -0.44 14.43
N LYS A 99 10.36 -0.86 15.59
CA LYS A 99 10.11 -0.22 16.89
C LYS A 99 10.26 1.31 16.89
N LYS A 100 11.24 1.85 16.17
CA LYS A 100 11.50 3.30 16.13
C LYS A 100 10.38 4.13 15.47
N TYR A 101 9.48 3.49 14.72
CA TYR A 101 8.36 4.15 14.06
C TYR A 101 7.02 3.90 14.77
N SER A 102 7.00 3.22 15.92
CA SER A 102 5.74 2.88 16.61
C SER A 102 4.92 4.09 17.05
N TYR A 103 5.53 5.29 17.10
CA TYR A 103 4.84 6.55 17.37
C TYR A 103 3.82 6.92 16.28
N LEU A 104 3.92 6.32 15.09
CA LEU A 104 2.98 6.52 13.99
C LEU A 104 1.65 5.80 14.19
N LEU A 105 1.53 4.89 15.17
CA LEU A 105 0.25 4.23 15.47
C LEU A 105 -0.57 5.08 16.42
N GLY A 106 -1.78 5.47 16.02
CA GLY A 106 -2.74 6.14 16.89
C GLY A 106 -3.36 5.23 17.93
N GLY A 107 -3.86 5.85 19.00
CA GLY A 107 -4.58 5.20 20.09
C GLY A 107 -3.70 4.73 21.25
N ASP A 108 -4.36 4.11 22.21
CA ASP A 108 -3.78 3.59 23.44
C ASP A 108 -3.93 2.05 23.48
N PRO A 109 -2.81 1.30 23.53
CA PRO A 109 -2.84 -0.15 23.69
C PRO A 109 -3.60 -0.64 24.93
N ALA A 110 -3.56 0.11 26.04
CA ALA A 110 -4.23 -0.25 27.29
C ALA A 110 -5.74 -0.05 27.18
N ALA A 111 -6.16 1.07 26.59
CA ALA A 111 -7.57 1.38 26.35
C ALA A 111 -8.16 0.65 25.13
N LYS A 112 -7.30 0.05 24.27
CA LYS A 112 -7.67 -0.62 23.01
C LYS A 112 -8.44 0.30 22.06
N THR A 113 -7.88 1.47 21.80
CA THR A 113 -8.45 2.50 20.91
C THR A 113 -7.70 2.58 19.58
N SER A 114 -8.33 3.14 18.54
CA SER A 114 -7.75 3.37 17.20
C SER A 114 -7.05 2.12 16.63
N ASN A 115 -5.77 2.19 16.24
CA ASN A 115 -5.00 1.06 15.70
C ASN A 115 -4.81 -0.09 16.71
N PHE A 116 -5.17 0.10 17.99
CA PHE A 116 -5.15 -0.92 19.04
C PHE A 116 -6.55 -1.44 19.40
N ALA A 117 -7.59 -0.95 18.75
CA ALA A 117 -8.92 -1.54 18.83
C ALA A 117 -8.90 -2.91 18.14
N LYS A 118 -9.37 -3.94 18.87
CA LYS A 118 -9.63 -5.24 18.26
C LYS A 118 -10.98 -5.11 17.57
N GLY A 119 -10.93 -4.64 16.32
CA GLY A 119 -12.08 -4.42 15.46
C GLY A 119 -12.93 -5.67 15.21
N ASP A 120 -13.95 -5.50 14.38
CA ASP A 120 -14.67 -6.63 13.79
C ASP A 120 -13.70 -7.53 13.00
N PRO A 121 -14.07 -8.78 12.65
CA PRO A 121 -13.15 -9.70 11.96
C PRO A 121 -12.44 -9.11 10.73
N ALA A 122 -13.12 -8.24 9.98
CA ALA A 122 -12.58 -7.50 8.82
C ALA A 122 -11.40 -6.60 9.23
N ASP A 123 -11.57 -5.80 10.26
CA ASP A 123 -10.58 -4.84 10.79
C ASP A 123 -9.32 -5.47 11.42
N ARG A 124 -9.30 -6.79 11.63
CA ARG A 124 -8.20 -7.45 12.35
C ARG A 124 -6.88 -7.38 11.62
N GLU A 125 -6.90 -7.14 10.31
CA GLU A 125 -5.68 -6.97 9.55
C GLU A 125 -4.89 -5.72 9.96
N GLU A 126 -5.54 -4.67 10.43
CA GLU A 126 -4.91 -3.42 10.85
C GLU A 126 -4.49 -3.41 12.33
N TYR A 127 -4.99 -4.35 13.14
CA TYR A 127 -4.70 -4.38 14.57
C TYR A 127 -3.19 -4.39 14.85
N LYS A 128 -2.70 -3.35 15.54
CA LYS A 128 -1.27 -3.09 15.85
C LYS A 128 -0.38 -2.94 14.62
N ARG A 129 -0.93 -2.52 13.51
CA ARG A 129 -0.22 -2.27 12.25
C ARG A 129 -0.60 -0.89 11.74
N LEU A 130 0.30 -0.32 10.95
CA LEU A 130 0.02 0.92 10.22
C LEU A 130 -0.55 0.50 8.88
N HIS A 131 -1.82 0.81 8.62
CA HIS A 131 -2.39 0.65 7.28
C HIS A 131 -1.68 1.61 6.32
N TYR A 132 -1.62 1.25 5.05
CA TYR A 132 -1.19 2.17 4.02
C TYR A 132 -1.82 1.83 2.69
N GLU A 133 -2.19 2.89 1.98
CA GLU A 133 -2.95 2.82 0.76
C GLU A 133 -2.28 3.64 -0.33
N TRP A 134 -2.49 3.22 -1.57
CA TRP A 134 -2.16 4.03 -2.72
C TRP A 134 -2.96 3.57 -3.94
N GLU A 135 -3.66 4.48 -4.59
CA GLU A 135 -4.38 4.17 -5.83
C GLU A 135 -3.57 3.33 -6.83
N SER A 136 -4.19 2.24 -7.28
CA SER A 136 -3.60 1.27 -8.21
C SER A 136 -3.25 1.86 -9.57
N GLY A 137 -3.91 2.95 -9.99
CA GLY A 137 -3.57 3.70 -11.19
C GLY A 137 -2.27 4.50 -11.08
N THR A 138 -1.85 4.82 -9.85
CA THR A 138 -0.62 5.55 -9.56
C THR A 138 0.53 4.61 -9.23
N LEU A 139 0.31 3.64 -8.34
CA LEU A 139 1.33 2.71 -7.90
C LEU A 139 1.49 1.56 -8.91
N PRO A 140 2.60 1.49 -9.67
CA PRO A 140 2.79 0.41 -10.64
C PRO A 140 3.06 -0.94 -9.98
N PHE A 141 2.52 -2.02 -10.56
CA PHE A 141 2.62 -3.39 -10.04
C PHE A 141 4.04 -3.87 -9.66
N PHE A 142 5.10 -3.40 -10.32
CA PHE A 142 6.45 -3.81 -9.93
C PHE A 142 6.84 -3.34 -8.53
N ALA A 143 6.18 -2.31 -7.99
CA ALA A 143 6.43 -1.74 -6.68
C ALA A 143 5.39 -2.17 -5.63
N TRP A 144 4.40 -2.99 -6.01
CA TRP A 144 3.46 -3.59 -5.04
C TRP A 144 4.23 -4.64 -4.23
N PRO A 145 4.32 -4.51 -2.89
CA PRO A 145 4.93 -5.53 -2.06
C PRO A 145 4.14 -6.83 -2.08
N THR A 146 4.80 -7.89 -1.68
CA THR A 146 4.20 -9.20 -1.39
C THR A 146 4.24 -9.42 0.12
N GLU A 147 3.36 -10.31 0.60
CA GLU A 147 3.34 -10.76 1.98
C GLU A 147 4.74 -11.12 2.51
N GLY A 148 5.22 -10.37 3.49
CA GLY A 148 6.53 -10.59 4.11
C GLY A 148 7.70 -9.81 3.51
N ASP A 149 7.47 -8.99 2.49
CA ASP A 149 8.47 -8.06 2.00
C ASP A 149 8.80 -7.01 3.07
N ARG A 150 10.06 -6.57 3.11
CA ARG A 150 10.47 -5.46 3.97
C ARG A 150 10.32 -4.17 3.19
N VAL A 151 9.53 -3.23 3.71
CA VAL A 151 9.23 -1.98 3.00
C VAL A 151 9.76 -0.76 3.75
N THR A 152 10.08 0.29 3.01
CA THR A 152 10.27 1.65 3.51
C THR A 152 9.29 2.56 2.78
N LEU A 153 8.49 3.29 3.53
CA LEU A 153 7.41 4.13 3.02
C LEU A 153 7.69 5.59 3.33
N TRP A 154 7.30 6.46 2.41
CA TRP A 154 7.14 7.90 2.62
C TRP A 154 5.72 8.25 2.23
N GLY A 155 4.99 8.92 3.12
CA GLY A 155 3.59 9.25 2.89
C GLY A 155 3.11 10.35 3.83
N SER A 156 1.91 10.80 3.54
CA SER A 156 1.10 11.57 4.48
C SER A 156 0.78 10.71 5.69
N TRP A 157 0.81 11.30 6.89
CA TRP A 157 0.37 10.61 8.12
C TRP A 157 -0.96 11.22 8.54
N ILE A 158 -2.00 10.43 8.37
CA ILE A 158 -3.37 10.90 8.45
C ILE A 158 -4.17 10.09 9.45
N TRP A 159 -5.31 10.65 9.86
CA TRP A 159 -6.43 9.94 10.42
C TRP A 159 -7.35 9.50 9.31
N ASP A 160 -7.64 8.21 9.30
CA ASP A 160 -8.75 7.64 8.57
C ASP A 160 -10.03 7.92 9.36
N CYS A 161 -10.74 8.93 8.90
CA CYS A 161 -11.97 9.42 9.48
C CYS A 161 -13.14 8.47 9.22
N GLY A 162 -13.01 7.45 8.35
CA GLY A 162 -13.95 6.36 8.09
C GLY A 162 -13.96 5.28 9.18
N HIS A 163 -12.83 5.11 9.85
CA HIS A 163 -12.61 4.01 10.80
C HIS A 163 -12.60 4.43 12.27
N TRP A 164 -13.65 5.11 12.74
CA TRP A 164 -13.77 5.57 14.14
C TRP A 164 -14.49 4.59 15.08
N GLN A 165 -15.10 3.53 14.54
CA GLN A 165 -15.89 2.56 15.31
C GLN A 165 -15.32 1.14 15.23
N THR A 166 -15.73 0.33 16.21
CA THR A 166 -15.59 -1.12 16.21
C THR A 166 -16.92 -1.69 16.67
N GLY A 167 -17.64 -2.34 15.75
CA GLY A 167 -19.07 -2.58 15.91
C GLY A 167 -19.81 -1.29 16.24
N LYS A 168 -20.47 -1.25 17.40
CA LYS A 168 -21.21 -0.05 17.88
C LYS A 168 -20.41 0.89 18.77
N THR A 169 -19.14 0.57 19.05
CA THR A 169 -18.32 1.32 20.00
C THR A 169 -17.44 2.29 19.26
N THR A 170 -17.45 3.57 19.65
CA THR A 170 -16.46 4.54 19.14
C THR A 170 -15.12 4.26 19.79
N THR A 171 -14.14 3.85 18.99
CA THR A 171 -12.78 3.54 19.43
C THR A 171 -11.78 4.61 19.01
N GLY A 172 -12.22 5.58 18.19
CA GLY A 172 -11.37 6.60 17.60
C GLY A 172 -10.81 6.12 16.26
N GLU A 173 -10.56 7.10 15.40
CA GLU A 173 -10.02 6.96 14.05
C GLU A 173 -8.65 6.28 14.08
N ARG A 174 -8.30 5.59 13.00
CA ARG A 174 -7.00 4.92 12.87
C ARG A 174 -6.03 5.85 12.17
N THR A 175 -4.75 5.78 12.54
CA THR A 175 -3.71 6.42 11.75
C THR A 175 -3.22 5.50 10.67
N GLU A 176 -2.88 6.06 9.52
CA GLU A 176 -2.33 5.33 8.38
C GLU A 176 -1.41 6.20 7.52
N PHE A 177 -0.85 5.61 6.46
CA PHE A 177 -0.23 6.36 5.38
C PHE A 177 -1.05 6.29 4.10
N HIS A 178 -1.72 7.40 3.75
CA HIS A 178 -2.45 7.53 2.50
C HIS A 178 -2.52 9.02 2.08
N PRO A 179 -2.17 9.40 0.84
CA PRO A 179 -1.38 8.61 -0.11
C PRO A 179 0.10 8.53 0.25
N LEU A 180 0.78 7.59 -0.40
CA LEU A 180 2.24 7.51 -0.37
C LEU A 180 2.86 8.49 -1.35
N ASN A 181 3.96 9.14 -0.95
CA ASN A 181 4.86 9.84 -1.86
C ASN A 181 5.92 8.89 -2.46
N GLY A 182 6.25 7.80 -1.74
CA GLY A 182 7.23 6.83 -2.19
C GLY A 182 7.25 5.53 -1.40
N ILE A 183 7.71 4.48 -2.06
CA ILE A 183 7.82 3.13 -1.54
C ILE A 183 9.12 2.48 -2.01
N VAL A 184 9.77 1.76 -1.11
CA VAL A 184 10.89 0.87 -1.42
C VAL A 184 10.56 -0.51 -0.87
N VAL A 185 10.55 -1.51 -1.73
CA VAL A 185 10.21 -2.90 -1.41
C VAL A 185 11.46 -3.77 -1.54
N ASN A 186 11.97 -4.26 -0.42
CA ASN A 186 12.98 -5.32 -0.41
C ASN A 186 12.28 -6.67 -0.46
N ARG A 187 12.37 -7.33 -1.62
CA ARG A 187 11.69 -8.59 -1.88
C ARG A 187 12.24 -9.68 -0.96
N LYS A 188 11.35 -10.29 -0.18
CA LYS A 188 11.66 -11.49 0.60
C LYS A 188 11.90 -12.66 -0.34
N ASP A 189 11.01 -12.87 -1.29
CA ASP A 189 11.03 -13.99 -2.24
C ASP A 189 11.01 -13.42 -3.67
N PRO A 190 12.15 -12.91 -4.19
CA PRO A 190 12.20 -12.24 -5.48
C PRO A 190 11.96 -13.21 -6.64
N TYR A 191 11.47 -12.70 -7.77
CA TYR A 191 11.08 -13.52 -8.93
C TYR A 191 11.85 -13.20 -10.22
N LYS A 192 12.53 -12.04 -10.28
CA LYS A 192 13.23 -11.51 -11.48
C LYS A 192 14.75 -11.53 -11.36
N THR A 193 15.29 -12.32 -10.44
CA THR A 193 16.73 -12.41 -10.19
C THR A 193 17.49 -13.06 -11.36
N ARG A 194 18.80 -12.86 -11.40
CA ARG A 194 19.76 -13.58 -12.25
C ARG A 194 20.77 -14.24 -11.32
N GLY A 195 20.54 -15.51 -11.00
CA GLY A 195 21.35 -16.16 -9.96
C GLY A 195 20.93 -15.69 -8.57
N ASN A 196 21.86 -15.73 -7.62
CA ASN A 196 21.61 -15.32 -6.24
C ASN A 196 21.69 -13.79 -6.08
N GLU A 197 20.70 -13.09 -6.63
CA GLU A 197 20.50 -11.65 -6.44
C GLU A 197 19.44 -11.41 -5.36
N SER A 198 19.60 -10.35 -4.57
CA SER A 198 18.46 -9.69 -3.94
C SER A 198 17.74 -8.79 -4.95
N GLU A 199 16.47 -8.47 -4.71
CA GLU A 199 15.68 -7.53 -5.51
C GLU A 199 15.08 -6.45 -4.62
N THR A 200 15.26 -5.20 -5.01
CA THR A 200 14.65 -4.05 -4.36
C THR A 200 13.96 -3.16 -5.39
N ASP A 201 12.66 -2.97 -5.25
CA ASP A 201 11.88 -2.06 -6.10
C ASP A 201 11.72 -0.72 -5.40
N ALA A 202 11.94 0.38 -6.10
CA ALA A 202 11.77 1.73 -5.58
C ALA A 202 10.88 2.54 -6.51
N PHE A 203 9.84 3.16 -5.97
CA PHE A 203 8.93 4.05 -6.69
C PHE A 203 8.65 5.31 -5.88
N VAL A 204 8.63 6.46 -6.54
CA VAL A 204 8.32 7.78 -5.97
C VAL A 204 7.43 8.51 -6.97
N SER A 205 6.35 9.13 -6.50
CA SER A 205 5.42 9.87 -7.36
C SER A 205 4.85 11.08 -6.65
N SER A 206 4.71 12.21 -7.35
CA SER A 206 3.96 13.37 -6.87
C SER A 206 2.47 13.30 -7.22
N ASP A 207 2.02 12.15 -7.71
CA ASP A 207 0.61 11.90 -8.00
C ASP A 207 -0.05 11.46 -6.70
N GLY A 208 -0.75 12.39 -6.06
CA GLY A 208 -1.44 12.18 -4.81
C GLY A 208 -2.92 11.91 -4.99
N ASN A 209 -3.44 11.97 -6.24
CA ASN A 209 -4.84 11.77 -6.60
C ASN A 209 -5.85 12.52 -5.69
N LEU A 210 -7.09 12.05 -5.65
CA LEU A 210 -8.12 12.66 -4.82
C LEU A 210 -7.86 12.48 -3.31
N ALA A 211 -7.19 11.41 -2.88
CA ALA A 211 -6.83 11.20 -1.48
C ALA A 211 -5.96 12.34 -0.94
N HIS A 212 -4.94 12.79 -1.70
CA HIS A 212 -4.16 13.99 -1.30
C HIS A 212 -5.03 15.26 -1.29
N ALA A 213 -5.93 15.40 -2.25
CA ALA A 213 -6.80 16.56 -2.34
C ALA A 213 -7.73 16.67 -1.11
N VAL A 214 -8.28 15.54 -0.66
CA VAL A 214 -9.11 15.42 0.55
C VAL A 214 -8.35 15.93 1.79
N GLU A 215 -7.16 15.39 2.06
CA GLU A 215 -6.37 15.79 3.24
C GLU A 215 -5.86 17.24 3.18
N GLU A 216 -5.45 17.73 2.00
CA GLU A 216 -4.92 19.09 1.85
C GLU A 216 -6.04 20.12 1.98
N CYS A 217 -7.22 19.85 1.42
CA CYS A 217 -8.37 20.75 1.56
C CYS A 217 -8.90 20.79 3.01
N ALA A 218 -8.80 19.68 3.77
CA ALA A 218 -9.16 19.67 5.19
C ALA A 218 -8.26 20.57 6.08
N LEU A 219 -7.13 21.09 5.57
CA LEU A 219 -6.32 22.05 6.31
C LEU A 219 -6.94 23.46 6.39
N SER A 220 -7.67 23.87 5.33
CA SER A 220 -8.33 25.18 5.26
C SER A 220 -9.84 25.11 5.49
N HIS A 221 -10.38 23.89 5.61
CA HIS A 221 -11.79 23.61 5.81
C HIS A 221 -12.00 22.87 7.14
N HIS A 222 -13.22 22.90 7.69
CA HIS A 222 -13.50 22.31 9.01
C HIS A 222 -14.96 21.85 9.15
N PRO A 223 -15.25 20.94 10.10
CA PRO A 223 -16.62 20.62 10.45
C PRO A 223 -17.38 21.88 10.90
N ALA A 224 -18.47 22.22 10.21
CA ALA A 224 -19.39 23.27 10.63
C ALA A 224 -20.37 22.78 11.70
N SER A 225 -20.67 21.48 11.70
CA SER A 225 -21.47 20.78 12.71
C SER A 225 -21.06 19.30 12.76
N SER A 226 -21.76 18.49 13.57
CA SER A 226 -21.56 17.03 13.59
C SER A 226 -21.96 16.35 12.26
N SER A 227 -22.76 17.00 11.42
CA SER A 227 -23.33 16.42 10.19
C SER A 227 -23.04 17.24 8.93
N THR A 228 -22.30 18.35 9.04
CA THR A 228 -22.05 19.26 7.92
C THR A 228 -20.62 19.75 7.98
N TYR A 229 -19.90 19.65 6.86
CA TYR A 229 -18.60 20.29 6.68
C TYR A 229 -18.81 21.69 6.07
N ASP A 230 -17.86 22.59 6.26
CA ASP A 230 -18.02 23.94 5.77
C ASP A 230 -18.18 24.03 4.24
N ALA A 231 -18.76 25.16 3.81
CA ALA A 231 -18.96 25.43 2.39
C ALA A 231 -17.61 25.58 1.68
N GLY A 232 -17.47 24.96 0.52
CA GLY A 232 -16.28 25.08 -0.33
C GLY A 232 -15.32 23.88 -0.26
N TYR A 233 -15.40 23.03 0.76
CA TYR A 233 -14.55 21.83 0.88
C TYR A 233 -14.58 20.96 -0.39
N ARG A 234 -15.76 20.55 -0.84
CA ARG A 234 -15.94 19.75 -2.05
C ARG A 234 -15.33 20.42 -3.29
N ALA A 235 -15.53 21.74 -3.44
CA ALA A 235 -15.00 22.49 -4.58
C ALA A 235 -13.46 22.56 -4.54
N CYS A 236 -12.87 22.63 -3.35
CA CYS A 236 -11.43 22.52 -3.16
C CYS A 236 -10.92 21.14 -3.61
N VAL A 237 -11.53 20.04 -3.14
CA VAL A 237 -11.08 18.67 -3.47
C VAL A 237 -11.18 18.40 -4.98
N GLN A 238 -12.24 18.88 -5.62
CA GLN A 238 -12.44 18.70 -7.06
C GLN A 238 -11.52 19.58 -7.93
N SER A 239 -10.73 20.48 -7.32
CA SER A 239 -9.74 21.27 -8.05
C SER A 239 -8.56 20.40 -8.48
N PRO A 240 -8.24 20.29 -9.77
CA PRO A 240 -7.16 19.41 -10.25
C PRO A 240 -5.78 19.71 -9.64
N GLY A 241 -5.56 20.96 -9.17
CA GLY A 241 -4.32 21.36 -8.52
C GLY A 241 -4.09 20.69 -7.16
N ALA A 242 -5.16 20.27 -6.48
CA ALA A 242 -5.11 19.63 -5.17
C ALA A 242 -4.61 18.18 -5.24
N ASN A 243 -4.61 17.55 -6.42
CA ASN A 243 -4.18 16.15 -6.57
C ASN A 243 -2.66 15.97 -6.54
N GLN A 244 -1.88 17.06 -6.61
CA GLN A 244 -0.42 16.98 -6.69
C GLN A 244 0.23 17.06 -5.30
N GLN A 245 0.66 15.92 -4.78
CA GLN A 245 1.32 15.85 -3.48
C GLN A 245 2.77 16.36 -3.48
N PRO A 246 3.26 16.94 -2.37
CA PRO A 246 4.65 17.33 -2.23
C PRO A 246 5.58 16.11 -2.31
N LEU A 247 6.85 16.34 -2.63
CA LEU A 247 7.89 15.32 -2.55
C LEU A 247 8.98 15.74 -1.59
N ALA A 248 9.54 14.78 -0.86
CA ALA A 248 10.74 15.01 -0.07
C ALA A 248 11.89 15.43 -0.98
N SER A 249 12.79 16.27 -0.46
CA SER A 249 13.97 16.74 -1.22
C SER A 249 14.92 15.59 -1.59
N LYS A 250 14.99 14.57 -0.72
CA LYS A 250 15.82 13.36 -0.90
C LYS A 250 15.12 12.14 -0.32
N TYR A 251 15.07 11.07 -1.11
CA TYR A 251 14.69 9.73 -0.67
C TYR A 251 15.95 8.92 -0.46
N LYS A 252 16.16 8.41 0.76
CA LYS A 252 17.35 7.64 1.13
C LYS A 252 16.92 6.23 1.56
N PHE A 253 17.51 5.22 0.94
CA PHE A 253 17.21 3.83 1.27
C PHE A 253 18.42 2.92 1.08
N PHE A 254 18.30 1.71 1.61
CA PHE A 254 19.32 0.68 1.54
C PHE A 254 18.81 -0.52 0.75
N VAL A 255 19.61 -0.96 -0.24
CA VAL A 255 19.39 -2.18 -1.01
C VAL A 255 20.29 -3.26 -0.42
N PRO A 256 19.74 -4.26 0.29
CA PRO A 256 20.55 -5.29 0.93
C PRO A 256 21.18 -6.21 -0.10
N ALA A 257 22.44 -6.61 0.11
CA ALA A 257 23.03 -7.73 -0.60
C ALA A 257 22.52 -9.06 -0.01
N PRO A 258 22.50 -10.15 -0.80
CA PRO A 258 22.34 -11.49 -0.24
C PRO A 258 23.53 -11.85 0.68
N PRO A 259 23.47 -12.96 1.43
CA PRO A 259 24.59 -13.41 2.26
C PRO A 259 25.89 -13.52 1.46
N LYS A 260 26.99 -13.01 2.03
CA LYS A 260 28.30 -13.01 1.39
C LYS A 260 28.84 -14.45 1.30
N PRO A 261 29.19 -14.96 0.10
CA PRO A 261 29.56 -16.36 -0.07
C PRO A 261 30.97 -16.70 0.41
N SER A 262 31.90 -15.74 0.39
CA SER A 262 33.27 -15.91 0.88
C SER A 262 33.90 -14.55 1.23
N PRO A 263 34.98 -14.51 2.03
CA PRO A 263 35.65 -13.24 2.38
C PRO A 263 36.12 -12.43 1.16
N GLY A 264 36.59 -13.10 0.11
CA GLY A 264 37.10 -12.49 -1.12
C GLY A 264 36.02 -12.07 -2.13
N ALA A 265 34.75 -12.40 -1.89
CA ALA A 265 33.66 -12.02 -2.78
C ALA A 265 33.50 -10.50 -2.86
N THR A 266 33.30 -9.97 -4.06
CA THR A 266 33.06 -8.54 -4.32
C THR A 266 31.61 -8.30 -4.73
N LEU A 267 31.04 -7.17 -4.34
CA LEU A 267 29.66 -6.84 -4.69
C LEU A 267 29.55 -6.45 -6.16
N HIS A 268 28.50 -6.97 -6.78
CA HIS A 268 28.05 -6.55 -8.10
C HIS A 268 26.59 -6.11 -8.01
N TYR A 269 26.19 -5.15 -8.85
CA TYR A 269 24.79 -4.75 -8.92
C TYR A 269 24.39 -4.34 -10.33
N ARG A 270 23.10 -4.44 -10.61
CA ARG A 270 22.47 -3.88 -11.80
C ARG A 270 21.21 -3.10 -11.40
N VAL A 271 20.89 -2.08 -12.19
CA VAL A 271 19.71 -1.25 -11.99
C VAL A 271 18.86 -1.29 -13.25
N VAL A 272 17.57 -1.58 -13.09
CA VAL A 272 16.61 -1.66 -14.19
C VAL A 272 15.62 -0.52 -14.07
N LYS A 273 15.54 0.33 -15.10
CA LYS A 273 14.51 1.36 -15.19
C LYS A 273 13.14 0.69 -15.36
N ARG A 274 12.16 1.09 -14.55
CA ARG A 274 10.80 0.51 -14.55
C ARG A 274 9.73 1.48 -15.02
N VAL A 275 9.93 2.77 -14.77
CA VAL A 275 9.05 3.83 -15.27
C VAL A 275 9.83 4.79 -16.14
N SER A 276 9.18 5.29 -17.19
CA SER A 276 9.65 6.46 -17.92
C SER A 276 9.50 7.69 -17.03
N GLY A 277 10.51 7.91 -16.19
CA GLY A 277 10.44 8.90 -15.11
C GLY A 277 10.95 10.28 -15.48
N THR A 278 10.60 11.22 -14.61
CA THR A 278 11.15 12.57 -14.52
C THR A 278 12.68 12.50 -14.35
N PRO A 279 13.44 13.46 -14.89
CA PRO A 279 14.86 13.59 -14.58
C PRO A 279 15.10 13.60 -13.07
N ALA A 280 15.91 12.67 -12.59
CA ALA A 280 16.27 12.52 -11.19
C ALA A 280 17.79 12.38 -11.05
N THR A 281 18.33 12.92 -9.95
CA THR A 281 19.70 12.65 -9.52
C THR A 281 19.68 11.43 -8.62
N GLU A 282 20.41 10.39 -9.02
CA GLU A 282 20.60 9.17 -8.25
C GLU A 282 22.07 9.05 -7.83
N LYS A 283 22.32 8.87 -6.54
CA LYS A 283 23.65 8.59 -5.99
C LYS A 283 23.64 7.22 -5.34
N ILE A 284 24.50 6.34 -5.80
CA ILE A 284 24.67 4.98 -5.26
C ILE A 284 26.05 4.90 -4.61
N LYS A 285 26.09 4.54 -3.33
CA LYS A 285 27.32 4.21 -2.61
C LYS A 285 27.33 2.73 -2.26
N VAL A 286 28.28 1.99 -2.82
CA VAL A 286 28.51 0.58 -2.48
C VAL A 286 29.02 0.51 -1.02
N ARG A 287 28.43 -0.40 -0.24
CA ARG A 287 28.78 -0.70 1.15
C ARG A 287 29.16 -2.18 1.25
N SER A 288 29.75 -2.62 2.35
CA SER A 288 30.15 -4.03 2.53
C SER A 288 28.99 -5.03 2.51
N ASN A 289 27.75 -4.58 2.62
CA ASN A 289 26.56 -5.43 2.74
C ASN A 289 25.43 -5.02 1.78
N GLY A 290 25.68 -4.18 0.77
CA GLY A 290 24.66 -3.70 -0.15
C GLY A 290 24.93 -2.31 -0.72
N LEU A 291 23.87 -1.60 -1.07
CA LEU A 291 23.93 -0.25 -1.65
C LEU A 291 23.20 0.76 -0.79
N ALA A 292 23.84 1.89 -0.50
CA ALA A 292 23.15 3.08 0.01
C ALA A 292 22.75 3.97 -1.17
N VAL A 293 21.46 4.15 -1.39
CA VAL A 293 20.90 4.89 -2.52
C VAL A 293 20.28 6.19 -2.03
N THR A 294 20.53 7.29 -2.75
CA THR A 294 19.87 8.58 -2.54
C THR A 294 19.30 9.07 -3.87
N VAL A 295 18.01 9.40 -3.87
CA VAL A 295 17.29 9.90 -5.05
C VAL A 295 16.74 11.29 -4.77
N SER A 296 16.92 12.20 -5.73
CA SER A 296 16.31 13.53 -5.75
C SER A 296 15.67 13.75 -7.12
N LEU A 297 14.35 13.93 -7.16
CA LEU A 297 13.66 14.27 -8.40
C LEU A 297 13.85 15.76 -8.68
N LYS A 298 14.12 16.17 -9.92
CA LYS A 298 14.14 17.59 -10.28
C LYS A 298 12.74 18.20 -10.20
N SER A 299 12.65 19.51 -9.99
CA SER A 299 11.38 20.22 -10.14
C SER A 299 10.84 20.07 -11.56
N GLN A 300 9.52 20.20 -11.70
CA GLN A 300 8.80 20.22 -12.97
C GLN A 300 7.81 21.39 -12.93
N PRO A 301 7.32 21.87 -14.08
CA PRO A 301 6.21 22.82 -14.11
C PRO A 301 5.00 22.32 -13.31
N ALA A 302 4.22 23.25 -12.77
CA ALA A 302 2.97 22.93 -12.08
C ALA A 302 2.04 22.07 -12.96
N GLY A 303 1.34 21.11 -12.35
CA GLY A 303 0.45 20.20 -13.07
C GLY A 303 1.16 19.07 -13.83
N LYS A 304 2.49 18.96 -13.76
CA LYS A 304 3.23 17.79 -14.28
C LYS A 304 3.59 16.85 -13.14
N THR A 305 3.09 15.62 -13.23
CA THR A 305 3.42 14.55 -12.29
C THR A 305 4.90 14.19 -12.36
N ARG A 306 5.56 14.18 -11.20
CA ARG A 306 6.96 13.77 -11.06
C ARG A 306 7.00 12.31 -10.67
N ARG A 307 7.74 11.46 -11.40
CA ARG A 307 7.84 10.02 -11.12
C ARG A 307 9.28 9.51 -11.22
N TYR A 308 9.64 8.61 -10.31
CA TYR A 308 10.88 7.83 -10.34
C TYR A 308 10.53 6.36 -10.04
N GLY A 309 11.17 5.42 -10.74
CA GLY A 309 10.84 4.01 -10.62
C GLY A 309 11.93 3.12 -11.18
N LYS A 310 12.59 2.35 -10.31
CA LYS A 310 13.67 1.43 -10.67
C LYS A 310 13.66 0.19 -9.79
N SER A 311 14.22 -0.89 -10.32
CA SER A 311 14.57 -2.10 -9.54
C SER A 311 16.08 -2.25 -9.45
N PHE A 312 16.57 -2.51 -8.25
CA PHE A 312 17.97 -2.76 -7.95
C PHE A 312 18.15 -4.25 -7.69
N PHE A 313 19.19 -4.82 -8.27
CA PHE A 313 19.55 -6.22 -8.03
C PHE A 313 21.00 -6.27 -7.59
N VAL A 314 21.27 -6.94 -6.46
CA VAL A 314 22.60 -6.99 -5.85
C VAL A 314 23.02 -8.43 -5.66
N SER A 315 24.25 -8.75 -6.03
CA SER A 315 24.85 -10.08 -5.91
C SER A 315 26.33 -10.00 -5.54
N TRP A 316 26.95 -11.16 -5.37
CA TRP A 316 28.36 -11.32 -5.07
C TRP A 316 29.09 -12.04 -6.22
N THR A 317 30.33 -11.68 -6.48
CA THR A 317 31.26 -12.43 -7.35
C THR A 317 31.85 -13.63 -6.61
N GLY A 318 32.43 -14.59 -7.35
CA GLY A 318 33.07 -15.79 -6.80
C GLY A 318 32.20 -17.06 -6.91
N ALA A 319 32.63 -18.14 -6.23
CA ALA A 319 31.94 -19.43 -6.24
C ALA A 319 30.46 -19.24 -5.88
N GLN A 320 29.59 -19.49 -6.87
CA GLN A 320 28.18 -19.16 -6.77
C GLN A 320 27.49 -20.07 -5.75
N GLN A 321 26.64 -19.45 -4.93
CA GLN A 321 25.56 -20.13 -4.22
C GLN A 321 24.70 -20.93 -5.23
N PRO A 322 23.94 -21.94 -4.78
CA PRO A 322 23.09 -22.73 -5.67
C PRO A 322 22.23 -21.82 -6.55
N ALA A 323 22.20 -22.11 -7.86
CA ALA A 323 21.41 -21.35 -8.80
C ALA A 323 19.93 -21.34 -8.36
N PRO A 324 19.19 -20.23 -8.55
CA PRO A 324 17.75 -20.20 -8.34
C PRO A 324 17.06 -21.31 -9.12
N THR A 325 16.07 -21.94 -8.51
CA THR A 325 15.21 -22.89 -9.22
C THR A 325 14.30 -22.12 -10.16
N ARG A 326 14.38 -22.42 -11.45
CA ARG A 326 13.47 -21.86 -12.45
C ARG A 326 12.19 -22.66 -12.43
N LEU A 327 11.06 -21.96 -12.38
CA LEU A 327 9.73 -22.56 -12.50
C LEU A 327 8.94 -21.87 -13.61
N LYS A 328 8.06 -22.64 -14.24
CA LYS A 328 7.01 -22.15 -15.13
C LYS A 328 5.66 -22.40 -14.47
N VAL A 329 5.00 -21.33 -14.05
CA VAL A 329 3.65 -21.39 -13.47
C VAL A 329 2.65 -21.08 -14.58
N THR A 330 1.83 -22.07 -14.94
CA THR A 330 0.83 -21.93 -16.00
C THR A 330 -0.57 -21.90 -15.41
N PHE A 331 -1.19 -20.72 -15.43
CA PHE A 331 -2.58 -20.53 -15.08
C PHE A 331 -3.48 -21.07 -16.19
N LYS A 332 -4.29 -22.09 -15.90
CA LYS A 332 -5.09 -22.80 -16.90
C LYS A 332 -6.49 -22.22 -17.00
N THR A 333 -7.25 -22.33 -15.93
CA THR A 333 -8.68 -22.00 -15.94
C THR A 333 -9.07 -21.34 -14.62
N LEU A 334 -9.85 -20.27 -14.71
CA LEU A 334 -10.60 -19.70 -13.60
C LEU A 334 -12.06 -20.15 -13.76
N THR A 335 -12.58 -20.87 -12.78
CA THR A 335 -13.99 -21.28 -12.75
C THR A 335 -14.75 -20.37 -11.80
N ILE A 336 -15.74 -19.68 -12.33
CA ILE A 336 -16.68 -18.84 -11.59
C ILE A 336 -17.73 -19.76 -11.00
N LYS A 337 -17.85 -19.81 -9.67
CA LYS A 337 -18.84 -20.66 -8.99
C LYS A 337 -20.09 -19.86 -8.67
N GLN A 338 -19.88 -18.65 -8.16
CA GLN A 338 -20.90 -17.65 -7.87
C GLN A 338 -20.41 -16.36 -8.50
N ALA A 339 -21.18 -15.76 -9.40
CA ALA A 339 -20.88 -14.50 -10.07
C ALA A 339 -21.22 -13.29 -9.19
N ASP A 340 -22.31 -13.41 -8.42
CA ASP A 340 -22.81 -12.46 -7.43
C ASP A 340 -22.82 -13.18 -6.07
N PRO A 341 -21.75 -13.06 -5.26
CA PRO A 341 -21.59 -13.83 -4.03
C PRO A 341 -22.53 -13.38 -2.90
N ALA A 342 -22.96 -12.12 -2.84
CA ALA A 342 -23.92 -11.69 -1.81
C ALA A 342 -25.36 -12.02 -2.18
N ASN A 343 -25.68 -12.16 -3.46
CA ASN A 343 -27.00 -12.56 -3.92
C ASN A 343 -26.92 -13.69 -4.98
N PRO A 344 -26.61 -14.94 -4.57
CA PRO A 344 -26.45 -16.06 -5.50
C PRO A 344 -27.72 -16.43 -6.28
N SER A 345 -28.89 -15.96 -5.82
CA SER A 345 -30.19 -16.13 -6.47
C SER A 345 -30.59 -14.93 -7.34
N SER A 346 -29.72 -13.92 -7.48
CA SER A 346 -30.01 -12.76 -8.31
C SER A 346 -30.32 -13.23 -9.74
N LYS A 347 -31.32 -12.58 -10.33
CA LYS A 347 -31.68 -12.81 -11.73
C LYS A 347 -30.72 -12.10 -12.68
N GLU A 348 -29.69 -11.43 -12.16
CA GLU A 348 -28.70 -10.75 -12.97
C GLU A 348 -27.95 -11.78 -13.82
N PRO A 349 -27.98 -11.63 -15.15
CA PRO A 349 -27.42 -12.65 -16.03
C PRO A 349 -25.89 -12.67 -15.98
N THR A 350 -25.25 -11.59 -15.51
CA THR A 350 -23.79 -11.42 -15.44
C THR A 350 -23.34 -10.37 -14.41
N SER A 351 -22.18 -10.59 -13.80
CA SER A 351 -21.51 -9.66 -12.89
C SER A 351 -20.13 -9.20 -13.42
N PRO A 352 -19.75 -7.92 -13.27
CA PRO A 352 -18.42 -7.45 -13.63
C PRO A 352 -17.41 -7.69 -12.49
N TRP A 353 -16.27 -8.31 -12.77
CA TRP A 353 -15.22 -8.60 -11.79
C TRP A 353 -13.89 -7.99 -12.17
N ASN A 354 -13.14 -7.54 -11.17
CA ASN A 354 -11.72 -7.25 -11.27
C ASN A 354 -10.92 -8.22 -10.41
N VAL A 355 -9.95 -8.92 -11.02
CA VAL A 355 -9.17 -9.97 -10.36
C VAL A 355 -7.67 -9.66 -10.43
N TYR A 356 -7.01 -9.68 -9.29
CA TYR A 356 -5.58 -9.45 -9.14
C TYR A 356 -4.85 -10.74 -8.78
N LEU A 357 -3.60 -10.83 -9.22
CA LEU A 357 -2.69 -11.94 -8.98
C LEU A 357 -1.38 -11.41 -8.40
N ASP A 358 -0.84 -12.10 -7.40
CA ASP A 358 0.55 -12.02 -6.96
C ASP A 358 1.19 -13.41 -7.00
N LEU A 359 2.32 -13.52 -7.70
CA LEU A 359 3.18 -14.70 -7.71
C LEU A 359 4.62 -14.28 -7.38
N ASN A 360 5.04 -14.44 -6.12
CA ASN A 360 6.37 -14.03 -5.62
C ASN A 360 6.74 -12.55 -5.98
N GLY A 361 5.78 -11.62 -5.96
CA GLY A 361 5.99 -10.23 -6.35
C GLY A 361 5.73 -9.94 -7.83
N TYR A 362 5.35 -10.94 -8.62
CA TYR A 362 4.75 -10.72 -9.93
C TYR A 362 3.27 -10.36 -9.76
N TRP A 363 3.01 -9.07 -9.65
CA TRP A 363 1.66 -8.54 -9.61
C TRP A 363 1.06 -8.34 -11.01
N LYS A 364 -0.23 -8.67 -11.16
CA LYS A 364 -0.96 -8.50 -12.42
C LYS A 364 -2.48 -8.37 -12.20
N LEU A 365 -3.11 -7.46 -12.95
CA LEU A 365 -4.55 -7.49 -13.20
C LEU A 365 -4.86 -8.59 -14.23
N VAL A 366 -5.58 -9.63 -13.80
CA VAL A 366 -5.92 -10.81 -14.61
C VAL A 366 -6.87 -10.45 -15.75
N ASN A 367 -7.65 -9.38 -15.62
CA ASN A 367 -8.52 -8.84 -16.67
C ASN A 367 -7.75 -8.60 -17.98
N ASP A 368 -6.48 -8.19 -17.89
CA ASP A 368 -5.60 -7.99 -19.05
C ASP A 368 -5.35 -9.28 -19.85
N TRP A 369 -5.54 -10.46 -19.24
CA TRP A 369 -5.38 -11.76 -19.91
C TRP A 369 -6.65 -12.25 -20.58
N THR A 370 -7.80 -11.77 -20.09
CA THR A 370 -9.12 -12.29 -20.44
C THR A 370 -9.91 -11.35 -21.34
N GLY A 371 -9.45 -10.10 -21.51
CA GLY A 371 -10.24 -9.03 -22.09
C GLY A 371 -11.49 -8.78 -21.23
N SER A 372 -12.63 -8.51 -21.88
CA SER A 372 -13.90 -8.21 -21.20
C SER A 372 -14.56 -9.41 -20.51
N LYS A 373 -14.04 -10.64 -20.62
CA LYS A 373 -14.70 -11.83 -20.06
C LYS A 373 -14.89 -11.78 -18.54
N LEU A 374 -13.95 -11.16 -17.83
CA LEU A 374 -14.06 -10.97 -16.39
C LEU A 374 -15.02 -9.83 -16.03
N LEU A 375 -15.34 -8.92 -16.95
CA LEU A 375 -16.30 -7.83 -16.73
C LEU A 375 -17.76 -8.26 -16.99
N SER A 376 -18.01 -9.56 -17.18
CA SER A 376 -19.35 -10.10 -17.47
C SER A 376 -19.38 -11.60 -17.17
N VAL A 377 -19.13 -11.96 -15.92
CA VAL A 377 -19.04 -13.36 -15.48
C VAL A 377 -20.39 -13.98 -15.15
N LYS A 378 -20.50 -15.31 -15.27
CA LYS A 378 -21.72 -16.08 -14.94
C LYS A 378 -21.42 -17.25 -14.01
N ASN A 379 -22.42 -17.66 -13.23
CA ASN A 379 -22.36 -18.90 -12.44
C ASN A 379 -21.94 -20.09 -13.31
N GLY A 380 -20.95 -20.86 -12.85
CA GLY A 380 -20.42 -22.03 -13.55
C GLY A 380 -19.49 -21.75 -14.73
N GLN A 381 -19.28 -20.48 -15.12
CA GLN A 381 -18.44 -20.13 -16.26
C GLN A 381 -16.99 -20.57 -16.04
N LYS A 382 -16.37 -21.10 -17.11
CA LYS A 382 -14.94 -21.44 -17.13
C LYS A 382 -14.20 -20.51 -18.06
N ILE A 383 -13.35 -19.68 -17.50
CA ILE A 383 -12.50 -18.74 -18.24
C ILE A 383 -11.12 -19.35 -18.42
N LYS A 384 -10.76 -19.65 -19.67
CA LYS A 384 -9.40 -20.10 -20.01
C LYS A 384 -8.43 -18.92 -19.88
N LEU A 385 -7.40 -19.08 -19.06
CA LEU A 385 -6.32 -18.11 -18.89
C LEU A 385 -5.16 -18.46 -19.82
N ASN A 386 -4.69 -19.71 -19.75
CA ASN A 386 -3.55 -20.24 -20.51
C ASN A 386 -2.32 -19.31 -20.54
N LYS A 387 -2.02 -18.67 -19.42
CA LYS A 387 -0.85 -17.80 -19.27
C LYS A 387 0.22 -18.51 -18.46
N THR A 388 1.44 -18.50 -18.99
CA THR A 388 2.63 -19.02 -18.30
C THR A 388 3.48 -17.86 -17.83
N VAL A 389 3.77 -17.83 -16.54
CA VAL A 389 4.68 -16.87 -15.91
C VAL A 389 5.94 -17.63 -15.49
N PRO A 390 7.11 -17.32 -16.08
CA PRO A 390 8.37 -17.84 -15.59
C PRO A 390 8.79 -17.08 -14.32
N ILE A 391 9.20 -17.81 -13.30
CA ILE A 391 9.75 -17.23 -12.06
C ILE A 391 11.08 -17.90 -11.71
N GLN A 392 11.94 -17.17 -11.02
CA GLN A 392 13.16 -17.70 -10.42
C GLN A 392 13.00 -17.67 -8.90
N VAL A 393 13.09 -18.82 -8.26
CA VAL A 393 12.96 -18.94 -6.80
C VAL A 393 14.36 -19.14 -6.21
N PRO A 394 14.88 -18.20 -5.41
CA PRO A 394 16.20 -18.37 -4.79
C PRO A 394 16.27 -19.61 -3.89
N ALA A 395 17.47 -20.12 -3.68
CA ALA A 395 17.70 -21.27 -2.81
C ALA A 395 17.14 -21.01 -1.39
N GLY A 396 16.47 -22.02 -0.83
CA GLY A 396 15.83 -21.94 0.49
C GLY A 396 14.56 -21.07 0.55
N ARG A 397 14.05 -20.57 -0.59
CA ARG A 397 12.81 -19.79 -0.65
C ARG A 397 11.64 -20.60 -1.18
N GLY A 398 10.43 -20.10 -0.89
CA GLY A 398 9.17 -20.73 -1.24
C GLY A 398 8.52 -20.14 -2.48
N VAL A 399 7.38 -20.72 -2.84
CA VAL A 399 6.45 -20.14 -3.83
C VAL A 399 5.21 -19.65 -3.08
N PHE A 400 4.84 -18.41 -3.34
CA PHE A 400 3.67 -17.73 -2.81
C PHE A 400 2.78 -17.37 -4.00
N LEU A 401 1.50 -17.74 -3.90
CA LEU A 401 0.48 -17.39 -4.88
C LEU A 401 -0.71 -16.80 -4.14
N LEU A 402 -1.11 -15.60 -4.54
CA LEU A 402 -2.31 -14.93 -4.10
C LEU A 402 -3.15 -14.55 -5.32
N MET A 403 -4.44 -14.84 -5.28
CA MET A 403 -5.43 -14.30 -6.21
C MET A 403 -6.63 -13.82 -5.41
N GLN A 404 -7.13 -12.64 -5.75
CA GLN A 404 -8.29 -12.03 -5.12
C GLN A 404 -8.96 -11.08 -6.09
N GLY A 405 -10.12 -10.57 -5.72
CA GLY A 405 -10.77 -9.56 -6.52
C GLY A 405 -12.02 -9.03 -5.85
N ARG A 406 -12.73 -8.22 -6.61
CA ARG A 406 -13.99 -7.60 -6.22
C ARG A 406 -14.99 -7.75 -7.36
N GLU A 407 -16.26 -7.85 -7.01
CA GLU A 407 -17.34 -7.48 -7.92
C GLU A 407 -17.27 -5.96 -8.17
N CYS A 408 -17.72 -5.49 -9.32
CA CYS A 408 -17.65 -4.10 -9.75
C CYS A 408 -19.09 -3.55 -9.87
N ASP A 409 -19.90 -3.81 -8.85
CA ASP A 409 -21.34 -3.57 -8.80
C ASP A 409 -21.73 -2.29 -8.05
N GLU A 410 -20.74 -1.49 -7.60
CA GLU A 410 -20.99 -0.12 -7.16
C GLU A 410 -21.72 0.71 -8.25
N PRO A 411 -22.61 1.66 -7.89
CA PRO A 411 -23.44 2.45 -8.81
C PRO A 411 -22.63 3.52 -9.59
N ALA A 412 -21.46 3.13 -10.08
CA ALA A 412 -20.53 3.93 -10.84
C ALA A 412 -21.18 4.53 -12.10
N GLY A 413 -21.20 5.85 -12.17
CA GLY A 413 -21.82 6.63 -13.23
C GLY A 413 -23.27 7.03 -12.97
N GLN A 414 -23.87 6.62 -11.84
CA GLN A 414 -25.25 6.97 -11.49
C GLN A 414 -25.33 8.20 -10.58
N THR A 415 -26.56 8.67 -10.32
CA THR A 415 -26.83 9.68 -9.30
C THR A 415 -27.51 9.01 -8.11
N VAL A 416 -26.86 9.03 -6.95
CA VAL A 416 -27.38 8.45 -5.70
C VAL A 416 -27.52 9.58 -4.68
N PHE A 417 -28.69 9.70 -4.06
CA PHE A 417 -29.03 10.80 -3.14
C PHE A 417 -28.78 12.21 -3.71
N GLY A 418 -29.00 12.39 -5.02
CA GLY A 418 -28.78 13.67 -5.71
C GLY A 418 -27.32 13.96 -6.05
N GLU A 419 -26.39 13.04 -5.75
CA GLU A 419 -24.96 13.19 -6.02
C GLU A 419 -24.51 12.21 -7.11
N HIS A 420 -23.68 12.68 -8.04
CA HIS A 420 -23.07 11.81 -9.04
C HIS A 420 -21.97 10.95 -8.41
N VAL A 421 -22.09 9.64 -8.56
CA VAL A 421 -21.11 8.65 -8.12
C VAL A 421 -20.16 8.37 -9.29
N PRO A 422 -18.90 8.82 -9.26
CA PRO A 422 -17.98 8.55 -10.37
C PRO A 422 -17.55 7.08 -10.36
N ALA A 423 -17.06 6.61 -11.51
CA ALA A 423 -16.54 5.27 -11.62
C ALA A 423 -15.11 5.16 -11.07
N ILE A 424 -14.90 4.20 -10.18
CA ILE A 424 -13.58 3.87 -9.66
C ILE A 424 -12.93 2.84 -10.59
N LYS A 425 -11.77 3.17 -11.14
CA LYS A 425 -11.07 2.30 -12.08
C LYS A 425 -10.35 1.15 -11.34
N PRO A 426 -10.20 -0.04 -11.96
CA PRO A 426 -10.54 -0.37 -13.34
C PRO A 426 -11.97 -0.92 -13.52
N CYS A 427 -12.89 -0.71 -12.57
CA CYS A 427 -14.27 -1.12 -12.77
C CYS A 427 -14.92 -0.26 -13.88
N PRO A 428 -15.79 -0.87 -14.71
CA PRO A 428 -16.60 -0.11 -15.66
C PRO A 428 -17.66 0.71 -14.92
N ASN A 429 -18.36 1.58 -15.64
CA ASN A 429 -19.62 2.12 -15.12
C ASN A 429 -20.63 0.97 -14.97
N GLU A 430 -21.29 0.88 -13.83
CA GLU A 430 -22.37 -0.08 -13.58
C GLU A 430 -23.65 0.69 -13.25
N LEU A 431 -24.66 0.49 -14.11
CA LEU A 431 -25.90 1.26 -14.10
C LEU A 431 -27.08 0.48 -13.54
N ARG A 432 -26.87 -0.80 -13.18
CA ARG A 432 -27.95 -1.72 -12.81
C ARG A 432 -28.13 -1.87 -11.30
N GLU A 433 -27.05 -1.81 -10.54
CA GLU A 433 -27.08 -1.99 -9.09
C GLU A 433 -26.99 -0.65 -8.34
N PHE A 434 -27.60 -0.61 -7.15
CA PHE A 434 -27.65 0.56 -6.27
C PHE A 434 -26.92 0.31 -4.93
N LYS A 435 -26.17 -0.79 -4.81
CA LYS A 435 -25.41 -1.11 -3.60
C LYS A 435 -24.14 -0.25 -3.56
N LEU A 436 -23.93 0.49 -2.47
CA LEU A 436 -22.79 1.39 -2.32
C LEU A 436 -21.47 0.70 -1.94
N GLY A 437 -21.35 -0.60 -2.24
CA GLY A 437 -20.15 -1.37 -1.96
C GLY A 437 -20.11 -2.62 -2.81
N ASN A 438 -18.89 -3.07 -3.10
CA ASN A 438 -18.64 -4.25 -3.90
C ASN A 438 -18.73 -5.55 -3.08
N ASP A 439 -19.14 -6.63 -3.74
CA ASP A 439 -19.04 -7.95 -3.15
C ASP A 439 -17.60 -8.50 -3.16
N ASP A 440 -17.27 -9.21 -2.09
CA ASP A 440 -15.97 -9.88 -1.94
C ASP A 440 -15.93 -11.16 -2.77
N LEU A 441 -14.91 -11.30 -3.63
CA LEU A 441 -14.71 -12.57 -4.34
C LEU A 441 -14.01 -13.63 -3.48
N GLY A 442 -13.59 -13.25 -2.28
CA GLY A 442 -12.72 -14.02 -1.41
C GLY A 442 -11.29 -14.05 -1.93
N ILE A 443 -10.46 -14.72 -1.14
CA ILE A 443 -9.03 -14.83 -1.38
C ILE A 443 -8.64 -16.27 -1.68
N LEU A 444 -7.79 -16.47 -2.66
CA LEU A 444 -7.07 -17.72 -2.90
C LEU A 444 -5.62 -17.49 -2.54
N LEU A 445 -5.14 -18.21 -1.52
CA LEU A 445 -3.78 -18.10 -1.03
C LEU A 445 -3.13 -19.48 -0.93
N ASP A 446 -2.13 -19.73 -1.78
CA ASP A 446 -1.32 -20.94 -1.75
C ASP A 446 0.13 -20.61 -1.40
N THR A 447 0.71 -21.40 -0.50
CA THR A 447 2.10 -21.22 -0.06
C THR A 447 2.80 -22.56 -0.06
N TYR A 448 3.97 -22.60 -0.69
CA TYR A 448 4.81 -23.78 -0.80
C TYR A 448 6.17 -23.47 -0.18
N LYS A 449 6.63 -24.34 0.71
CA LYS A 449 7.88 -24.12 1.46
C LYS A 449 9.13 -24.18 0.57
N SER A 450 9.05 -24.75 -0.63
CA SER A 450 10.16 -24.88 -1.58
C SER A 450 9.65 -24.96 -3.03
N PRO A 451 10.53 -24.78 -4.04
CA PRO A 451 10.18 -24.96 -5.44
C PRO A 451 9.69 -26.38 -5.75
N ALA A 452 10.35 -27.40 -5.16
CA ALA A 452 9.99 -28.80 -5.36
C ALA A 452 8.57 -29.10 -4.84
N ALA A 453 8.21 -28.55 -3.67
CA ALA A 453 6.87 -28.70 -3.11
C ALA A 453 5.79 -28.01 -3.96
N ALA A 454 6.16 -27.02 -4.77
CA ALA A 454 5.24 -26.33 -5.66
C ALA A 454 4.98 -27.09 -6.96
N ILE A 455 5.84 -28.03 -7.38
CA ILE A 455 5.70 -28.74 -8.67
C ILE A 455 4.44 -29.60 -8.65
N GLY A 456 3.63 -29.50 -9.71
CA GLY A 456 2.42 -30.30 -9.85
C GLY A 456 1.26 -29.54 -10.50
N THR A 457 0.11 -30.20 -10.53
CA THR A 457 -1.17 -29.59 -10.93
C THR A 457 -1.96 -29.26 -9.68
N HIS A 458 -2.41 -28.02 -9.58
CA HIS A 458 -3.10 -27.49 -8.41
C HIS A 458 -4.50 -27.02 -8.78
N LYS A 459 -5.41 -27.17 -7.81
CA LYS A 459 -6.79 -26.72 -7.89
C LYS A 459 -7.15 -26.12 -6.54
N SER A 460 -7.34 -24.81 -6.53
CA SER A 460 -7.51 -24.05 -5.29
C SER A 460 -8.76 -23.19 -5.38
N PHE A 461 -9.40 -22.96 -4.24
CA PHE A 461 -10.67 -22.26 -4.13
C PHE A 461 -10.47 -20.98 -3.34
N SER A 462 -11.27 -19.95 -3.67
CA SER A 462 -11.36 -18.77 -2.82
C SER A 462 -11.96 -19.12 -1.46
N VAL A 463 -11.50 -18.42 -0.43
CA VAL A 463 -12.02 -18.50 0.93
C VAL A 463 -12.33 -17.11 1.43
N ALA A 464 -13.33 -16.98 2.29
CA ALA A 464 -13.65 -15.70 2.94
C ALA A 464 -12.72 -15.42 4.12
N THR A 465 -12.22 -16.49 4.77
CA THR A 465 -11.29 -16.39 5.91
C THR A 465 -10.09 -17.30 5.71
N THR A 466 -8.89 -16.79 6.03
CA THR A 466 -7.64 -17.54 5.90
C THR A 466 -6.70 -17.31 7.09
N HIS A 467 -5.99 -18.37 7.49
CA HIS A 467 -4.91 -18.31 8.48
C HIS A 467 -3.52 -18.30 7.82
N LYS A 468 -3.46 -18.22 6.49
CA LYS A 468 -2.23 -18.42 5.72
C LYS A 468 -1.34 -17.16 5.66
N PHE A 469 -1.84 -16.00 6.09
CA PHE A 469 -1.02 -14.81 6.31
C PHE A 469 -0.17 -14.97 7.57
N ARG A 470 1.13 -15.19 7.37
CA ARG A 470 2.04 -15.54 8.47
C ARG A 470 2.16 -14.40 9.47
N GLY A 471 1.79 -14.67 10.72
CA GLY A 471 1.89 -13.70 11.82
C GLY A 471 0.75 -12.68 11.86
N SER A 472 -0.28 -12.87 11.03
CA SER A 472 -1.48 -12.01 11.04
C SER A 472 -2.65 -12.61 11.82
N GLY A 473 -2.64 -13.91 12.10
CA GLY A 473 -3.81 -14.61 12.65
C GLY A 473 -4.83 -14.91 11.55
N PRO A 474 -6.09 -15.26 11.90
CA PRO A 474 -7.17 -15.30 10.92
C PRO A 474 -7.40 -13.91 10.34
N ILE A 475 -7.35 -13.82 9.02
CA ILE A 475 -7.83 -12.67 8.25
C ILE A 475 -9.14 -13.06 7.61
N THR A 476 -10.16 -12.26 7.85
CA THR A 476 -11.50 -12.41 7.31
C THR A 476 -11.75 -11.24 6.38
N PHE A 477 -12.06 -11.51 5.13
CA PHE A 477 -12.46 -10.47 4.18
C PHE A 477 -13.99 -10.38 4.16
N GLY A 478 -14.50 -9.15 4.04
CA GLY A 478 -15.92 -8.84 4.16
C GLY A 478 -16.54 -9.38 5.47
N ASN A 479 -17.74 -9.95 5.38
CA ASN A 479 -18.44 -10.52 6.54
C ASN A 479 -17.99 -11.96 6.88
N GLY A 480 -16.97 -12.50 6.21
CA GLY A 480 -16.48 -13.87 6.41
C GLY A 480 -17.36 -14.98 5.85
N ILE A 481 -18.45 -14.63 5.17
CA ILE A 481 -19.33 -15.56 4.46
C ILE A 481 -19.19 -15.35 2.95
N ILE A 482 -19.28 -14.09 2.51
CA ILE A 482 -19.12 -13.66 1.13
C ILE A 482 -17.67 -13.96 0.68
N GLY A 483 -17.51 -14.50 -0.54
CA GLY A 483 -16.21 -14.88 -1.09
C GLY A 483 -15.82 -16.34 -0.90
N GLN A 484 -16.52 -17.08 -0.04
CA GLN A 484 -16.23 -18.50 0.20
C GLN A 484 -16.60 -19.36 -1.01
N HIS A 485 -15.60 -20.00 -1.62
CA HIS A 485 -15.76 -20.83 -2.82
C HIS A 485 -16.37 -20.11 -4.03
N THR A 486 -16.38 -18.79 -4.05
CA THR A 486 -16.84 -17.94 -5.15
C THR A 486 -16.13 -18.25 -6.48
N PHE A 487 -14.84 -18.54 -6.43
CA PHE A 487 -14.09 -18.98 -7.61
C PHE A 487 -13.10 -20.10 -7.31
N GLN A 488 -12.65 -20.75 -8.38
CA GLN A 488 -11.65 -21.80 -8.33
C GLN A 488 -10.61 -21.60 -9.43
N LEU A 489 -9.33 -21.55 -9.06
CA LEU A 489 -8.22 -21.49 -9.98
C LEU A 489 -7.62 -22.88 -10.21
N THR A 490 -7.35 -23.22 -11.46
CA THR A 490 -6.51 -24.38 -11.82
C THR A 490 -5.23 -23.89 -12.46
N TYR A 491 -4.09 -24.35 -11.95
CA TYR A 491 -2.77 -23.99 -12.45
C TYR A 491 -1.80 -25.16 -12.36
N VAL A 492 -0.70 -25.08 -13.13
CA VAL A 492 0.33 -26.12 -13.18
C VAL A 492 1.69 -25.47 -12.99
N VAL A 493 2.48 -26.00 -12.07
CA VAL A 493 3.87 -25.59 -11.85
C VAL A 493 4.79 -26.68 -12.39
N LYS A 494 5.71 -26.29 -13.28
CA LYS A 494 6.73 -27.18 -13.84
C LYS A 494 8.13 -26.61 -13.62
N PRO A 495 9.17 -27.45 -13.63
CA PRO A 495 10.55 -26.99 -13.85
C PRO A 495 10.64 -26.08 -15.09
N GLY A 496 11.42 -25.01 -14.97
CA GLY A 496 11.52 -23.92 -15.94
C GLY A 496 12.52 -24.13 -17.07
#